data_AF-A0A0N0LKU4-F1
#
_entry.id   AF-A0A0N0LKU4-F1
#
_cell.length_a   1.000
_cell.length_b   1.000
_cell.length_c   1.000
_cell.angle_alpha   90.00
_cell.angle_beta   90.00
_cell.angle_gamma   90.00
#
_symmetry.space_group_name_H-M   'P 1'
#
loop_
_entity.id
_entity.type
_entity.pdbx_description
1 polymer ?
#
loop_
_entity_poly.entity_id
_entity_poly.type
_entity_poly.pdbx_seq_one_letter_code
_entity_poly.pdbx_strand_id
1 'polypeptide(L)'
;MELGLKTNIRYFAKYSDKDDYVKAGTHDLENLFRAFKMHIDKTFETLKAKYGIEIEKEDKKSFKELCNEVEKLNSTFHLLDKNSDAFRYPVDKEQNPSFKTGERINVIDVAELLEKSMTLFVHTADVFAKYTDYADEIESYYEELMREQYEQNIPY
;
A
#
# COMPACT_ATOMS: atom_id res chain seq x y z
N MET A 1 -5.29 6.15 7.73
CA MET A 1 -4.16 5.85 6.81
C MET A 1 -3.37 4.63 7.28
N GLU A 2 -2.77 4.65 8.47
CA GLU A 2 -1.95 3.54 9.00
C GLU A 2 -2.67 2.18 8.95
N LEU A 3 -3.90 2.10 9.46
CA LEU A 3 -4.68 0.86 9.48
C LEU A 3 -4.91 0.30 8.07
N GLY A 4 -5.27 1.17 7.11
CA GLY A 4 -5.48 0.77 5.73
C GLY A 4 -4.21 0.23 5.07
N LEU A 5 -3.05 0.84 5.33
CA LEU A 5 -1.76 0.34 4.85
C LEU A 5 -1.44 -1.04 5.45
N LYS A 6 -1.60 -1.20 6.77
CA LYS A 6 -1.35 -2.48 7.45
C LYS A 6 -2.25 -3.60 6.95
N THR A 7 -3.53 -3.31 6.71
CA THR A 7 -4.49 -4.27 6.16
C THR A 7 -4.08 -4.71 4.76
N ASN A 8 -3.74 -3.78 3.87
CA ASN A 8 -3.32 -4.15 2.51
C ASN A 8 -1.98 -4.89 2.50
N ILE A 9 -0.99 -4.45 3.29
CA ILE A 9 0.29 -5.16 3.43
C ILE A 9 0.03 -6.60 3.88
N ARG A 10 -0.86 -6.82 4.84
CA ARG A 10 -1.22 -8.17 5.31
C ARG A 10 -1.82 -9.03 4.20
N TYR A 11 -2.71 -8.43 3.39
CA TYR A 11 -3.33 -9.11 2.27
C TYR A 11 -2.29 -9.51 1.20
N PHE A 12 -1.47 -8.57 0.75
CA PHE A 12 -0.46 -8.82 -0.28
C PHE A 12 0.76 -9.61 0.20
N ALA A 13 0.99 -9.71 1.51
CA ALA A 13 2.06 -10.53 2.08
C ALA A 13 2.00 -11.98 1.56
N LYS A 14 0.79 -12.56 1.44
CA LYS A 14 0.56 -13.91 0.91
C LYS A 14 1.15 -14.11 -0.49
N TYR A 15 1.10 -13.09 -1.35
CA TYR A 15 1.47 -13.19 -2.77
C TYR A 15 2.85 -12.61 -3.09
N SER A 16 3.38 -11.76 -2.20
CA SER A 16 4.61 -11.00 -2.45
C SER A 16 5.92 -11.76 -2.15
N ASP A 17 5.86 -12.98 -1.59
CA ASP A 17 7.01 -13.77 -1.09
C ASP A 17 7.95 -12.98 -0.17
N LYS A 18 7.45 -11.90 0.46
CA LYS A 18 8.21 -10.97 1.28
C LYS A 18 7.70 -11.05 2.71
N ASP A 19 8.61 -11.40 3.61
CA ASP A 19 8.31 -11.50 5.05
C ASP A 19 8.72 -10.22 5.78
N ASP A 20 8.22 -9.06 5.32
CA ASP A 20 8.51 -7.75 5.94
C ASP A 20 7.47 -7.36 7.01
N TYR A 21 6.49 -8.24 7.28
CA TYR A 21 5.43 -8.02 8.27
C TYR A 21 5.97 -7.86 9.70
N VAL A 22 7.17 -8.40 9.98
CA VAL A 22 7.82 -8.31 11.30
C VAL A 22 8.28 -6.88 11.64
N LYS A 23 8.38 -5.97 10.65
CA LYS A 23 8.64 -4.53 10.87
C LYS A 23 7.40 -3.63 10.70
N ALA A 24 6.21 -4.20 10.47
CA ALA A 24 4.95 -3.44 10.43
C ALA A 24 4.47 -2.94 11.81
N GLY A 25 5.29 -3.10 12.86
CA GLY A 25 5.11 -2.44 14.17
C GLY A 25 5.48 -0.96 14.17
N THR A 26 6.04 -0.42 13.09
CA THR A 26 6.39 1.01 13.01
C THR A 26 5.14 1.85 12.77
N HIS A 27 4.93 2.89 13.59
CA HIS A 27 3.91 3.94 13.39
C HIS A 27 4.29 4.96 12.31
N ASP A 28 5.40 4.72 11.62
CA ASP A 28 5.92 5.60 10.58
C ASP A 28 5.15 5.37 9.27
N LEU A 29 4.30 6.35 8.92
CA LEU A 29 3.48 6.36 7.72
C LEU A 29 4.29 6.30 6.43
N GLU A 30 5.47 6.91 6.39
CA GLU A 30 6.31 6.93 5.19
C GLU A 30 6.91 5.54 4.93
N ASN A 31 7.45 4.92 5.98
CA ASN A 31 7.97 3.56 5.91
C ASN A 31 6.87 2.54 5.60
N LEU A 32 5.68 2.68 6.20
CA LEU A 32 4.52 1.83 5.89
C LEU A 32 4.06 1.99 4.44
N PHE A 33 4.03 3.21 3.92
CA PHE A 33 3.64 3.46 2.54
C PHE A 33 4.65 2.87 1.53
N ARG A 34 5.96 2.97 1.83
CA ARG A 34 7.02 2.32 1.04
C ARG A 34 6.86 0.79 1.04
N ALA A 35 6.58 0.20 2.21
CA ALA A 35 6.35 -1.25 2.32
C ALA A 35 5.13 -1.68 1.50
N PHE A 36 4.02 -0.94 1.60
CA PHE A 36 2.81 -1.18 0.82
C PHE A 36 3.09 -1.21 -0.69
N LYS A 37 3.77 -0.19 -1.24
CA LYS A 37 4.16 -0.16 -2.68
C LYS A 37 5.01 -1.37 -3.05
N MET A 38 6.01 -1.69 -2.23
CA MET A 38 6.90 -2.84 -2.46
C MET A 38 6.13 -4.17 -2.52
N HIS A 39 5.19 -4.40 -1.59
CA HIS A 39 4.40 -5.64 -1.56
C HIS A 39 3.52 -5.80 -2.81
N ILE A 40 2.96 -4.70 -3.32
CA ILE A 40 2.13 -4.73 -4.53
C ILE A 40 3.00 -4.96 -5.78
N ASP A 41 4.10 -4.23 -5.93
CA ASP A 41 5.02 -4.42 -7.04
C ASP A 41 5.56 -5.86 -7.08
N LYS A 42 5.88 -6.42 -5.91
CA LYS A 42 6.30 -7.82 -5.78
C LYS A 42 5.19 -8.80 -6.10
N THR A 43 3.97 -8.53 -5.66
CA THR A 43 2.80 -9.34 -6.04
C THR A 43 2.65 -9.39 -7.56
N PHE A 44 2.86 -8.27 -8.27
CA PHE A 44 2.80 -8.27 -9.74
C PHE A 44 3.89 -9.13 -10.38
N GLU A 45 5.10 -9.09 -9.84
CA GLU A 45 6.21 -9.95 -10.30
C GLU A 45 5.91 -11.43 -10.05
N THR A 46 5.45 -11.79 -8.85
CA THR A 46 5.13 -13.16 -8.46
C THR A 46 3.97 -13.73 -9.28
N LEU A 47 2.89 -12.95 -9.46
CA LEU A 47 1.74 -13.34 -10.25
C LEU A 47 2.12 -13.69 -11.70
N LYS A 48 3.00 -12.89 -12.29
CA LYS A 48 3.53 -13.14 -13.63
C LYS A 48 4.47 -14.35 -13.68
N ALA A 49 5.36 -14.49 -12.69
CA ALA A 49 6.38 -15.53 -12.70
C ALA A 49 5.85 -16.93 -12.35
N LYS A 50 4.97 -17.04 -11.34
CA LYS A 50 4.46 -18.32 -10.85
C LYS A 50 3.19 -18.79 -11.58
N TYR A 51 2.28 -17.86 -11.88
CA TYR A 51 0.95 -18.20 -12.39
C TYR A 51 0.74 -17.73 -13.85
N GLY A 52 1.67 -16.98 -14.43
CA GLY A 52 1.52 -16.42 -15.77
C GLY A 52 0.46 -15.32 -15.87
N ILE A 53 0.01 -14.78 -14.74
CA ILE A 53 -1.05 -13.77 -14.67
C ILE A 53 -0.47 -12.39 -14.92
N GLU A 54 -0.90 -11.72 -15.98
CA GLU A 54 -0.48 -10.36 -16.29
C GLU A 54 -1.55 -9.34 -15.87
N ILE A 55 -1.17 -8.48 -14.92
CA ILE A 55 -2.02 -7.38 -14.46
C ILE A 55 -2.22 -6.35 -15.58
N GLU A 56 -3.48 -5.93 -15.77
CA GLU A 56 -3.90 -4.92 -16.73
C GLU A 56 -3.12 -3.60 -16.57
N LYS A 57 -2.87 -2.93 -17.70
CA LYS A 57 -2.09 -1.69 -17.71
C LYS A 57 -2.85 -0.55 -17.04
N GLU A 58 -4.16 -0.54 -17.22
CA GLU A 58 -5.11 0.42 -16.64
C GLU A 58 -5.08 0.36 -15.11
N ASP A 59 -5.09 -0.84 -14.53
CA ASP A 59 -5.06 -1.04 -13.07
C ASP A 59 -3.73 -0.60 -12.47
N LYS A 60 -2.61 -0.94 -13.12
CA LYS A 60 -1.26 -0.47 -12.73
C LYS A 60 -1.14 1.05 -12.79
N LYS A 61 -1.70 1.66 -13.85
CA LYS A 61 -1.67 3.11 -14.03
C LYS A 61 -2.49 3.80 -12.94
N SER A 62 -3.70 3.32 -12.69
CA SER A 62 -4.61 3.87 -11.68
C SER A 62 -4.01 3.77 -10.28
N PHE A 63 -3.40 2.63 -9.95
CA PHE A 63 -2.65 2.43 -8.70
C PHE A 63 -1.52 3.46 -8.53
N LYS A 64 -0.72 3.68 -9.58
CA LYS A 64 0.40 4.63 -9.55
C LYS A 64 -0.07 6.08 -9.38
N GLU A 65 -1.16 6.45 -10.05
CA GLU A 65 -1.76 7.79 -9.92
C GLU A 65 -2.23 8.04 -8.49
N LEU A 66 -2.96 7.08 -7.90
CA LEU A 66 -3.40 7.17 -6.51
C LEU A 66 -2.21 7.21 -5.53
N CYS A 67 -1.15 6.44 -5.78
CA CYS A 67 0.06 6.50 -4.96
C CYS A 67 0.70 7.90 -4.96
N ASN A 68 0.74 8.57 -6.13
CA ASN A 68 1.28 9.93 -6.22
C ASN A 68 0.43 10.92 -5.40
N GLU A 69 -0.88 10.76 -5.36
CA GLU A 69 -1.76 11.60 -4.51
C GLU A 69 -1.49 11.38 -3.01
N VAL A 70 -1.23 10.15 -2.58
CA VAL A 70 -0.83 9.87 -1.19
C VAL A 70 0.54 10.48 -0.86
N GLU A 71 1.50 10.45 -1.78
CA GLU A 71 2.81 11.09 -1.57
C GLU A 71 2.67 12.61 -1.40
N LYS A 72 1.82 13.26 -2.21
CA LYS A 72 1.48 14.68 -2.04
C LYS A 72 0.86 14.93 -0.65
N LEU A 73 -0.07 14.08 -0.22
CA LEU A 73 -0.69 14.20 1.10
C LEU A 73 0.34 14.07 2.23
N ASN A 74 1.23 13.08 2.18
CA ASN A 74 2.30 12.91 3.17
C ASN A 74 3.22 14.12 3.23
N SER A 75 3.60 14.69 2.07
CA SER A 75 4.42 15.91 2.04
C SER A 75 3.71 17.11 2.67
N THR A 76 2.39 17.21 2.48
CA THR A 76 1.56 18.28 3.06
C THR A 76 1.41 18.11 4.57
N PHE A 77 1.22 16.89 5.05
CA PHE A 77 1.22 16.60 6.49
C PHE A 77 2.58 16.85 7.13
N HIS A 78 3.68 16.49 6.47
CA HIS A 78 5.01 16.80 6.99
C HIS A 78 5.24 18.31 7.12
N LEU A 79 4.76 19.11 6.16
CA LEU A 79 4.81 20.58 6.24
C LEU A 79 3.98 21.12 7.41
N LEU A 80 2.75 20.61 7.58
CA LEU A 80 1.86 20.99 8.69
C LEU A 80 2.43 20.60 10.06
N ASP A 81 3.02 19.41 10.16
CA ASP A 81 3.59 18.87 11.40
C ASP A 81 4.91 19.54 11.78
N LYS A 82 5.78 19.80 10.80
CA LYS A 82 7.00 20.60 11.01
C LYS A 82 6.65 22.00 11.52
N ASN A 83 5.57 22.57 10.99
CA ASN A 83 5.02 23.84 11.42
C ASN A 83 3.98 23.67 12.53
N SER A 84 3.89 22.51 13.21
CA SER A 84 2.96 22.34 14.34
C SER A 84 3.34 23.25 15.51
N ASP A 85 4.64 23.38 15.77
CA ASP A 85 5.21 24.38 16.67
C ASP A 85 4.85 25.80 16.21
N ALA A 86 4.67 26.03 14.91
CA ALA A 86 4.27 27.31 14.33
C ALA A 86 2.88 27.78 14.77
N PHE A 87 1.97 26.84 15.05
CA PHE A 87 0.64 27.18 15.59
C PHE A 87 0.72 27.75 17.00
N ARG A 88 1.80 27.45 17.73
CA ARG A 88 2.04 27.94 19.09
C ARG A 88 3.03 29.10 19.11
N TYR A 89 3.99 29.12 18.19
CA TYR A 89 5.10 30.07 18.16
C TYR A 89 5.36 30.59 16.73
N PRO A 90 5.42 31.91 16.51
CA PRO A 90 5.60 32.47 15.16
C PRO A 90 7.00 32.22 14.55
N VAL A 91 7.93 31.65 15.31
CA VAL A 91 9.31 31.36 14.92
C VAL A 91 9.72 29.96 15.35
N ASP A 92 10.68 29.37 14.63
CA ASP A 92 11.26 28.07 14.95
C ASP A 92 12.34 28.16 16.06
N LYS A 93 12.96 27.01 16.38
CA LYS A 93 14.03 26.91 17.40
C LYS A 93 15.29 27.72 17.05
N GLU A 94 15.46 28.10 15.79
CA GLU A 94 16.57 28.87 15.25
C GLU A 94 16.21 30.35 15.02
N GLN A 95 15.00 30.77 15.45
CA GLN A 95 14.42 32.10 15.25
C GLN A 95 14.06 32.47 13.80
N ASN A 96 13.95 31.49 12.90
CA ASN A 96 13.43 31.75 11.56
C ASN A 96 11.90 31.82 11.59
N PRO A 97 11.25 32.62 10.72
CA PRO A 97 9.79 32.64 10.60
C PRO A 97 9.27 31.25 10.23
N SER A 98 8.29 30.76 11.00
CA SER A 98 7.75 29.42 10.79
C SER A 98 6.90 29.27 9.51
N PHE A 99 6.46 30.38 8.93
CA PHE A 99 5.80 30.44 7.62
C PHE A 99 6.46 31.49 6.75
N LYS A 100 6.61 31.19 5.45
CA LYS A 100 7.05 32.21 4.49
C LYS A 100 5.91 33.18 4.23
N THR A 101 6.22 34.45 3.98
CA THR A 101 5.23 35.47 3.64
C THR A 101 4.44 35.04 2.40
N GLY A 102 3.11 34.89 2.55
CA GLY A 102 2.21 34.48 1.46
C GLY A 102 1.97 32.97 1.33
N GLU A 103 2.62 32.15 2.15
CA GLU A 103 2.34 30.71 2.21
C GLU A 103 0.94 30.48 2.78
N ARG A 104 0.12 29.72 2.05
CA ARG A 104 -1.25 29.38 2.42
C ARG A 104 -1.47 27.91 2.14
N ILE A 105 -1.97 27.18 3.13
CA ILE A 105 -2.42 25.79 2.96
C ILE A 105 -3.95 25.82 2.94
N ASN A 106 -4.54 25.34 1.85
CA ASN A 106 -5.99 25.22 1.75
C ASN A 106 -6.42 23.90 2.39
N VAL A 107 -7.14 23.99 3.50
CA VAL A 107 -7.61 22.81 4.26
C VAL A 107 -8.59 21.96 3.45
N ILE A 108 -9.35 22.58 2.52
CA ILE A 108 -10.28 21.85 1.63
C ILE A 108 -9.48 20.92 0.71
N ASP A 109 -8.41 21.41 0.10
CA ASP A 109 -7.56 20.59 -0.79
C ASP A 109 -6.94 19.41 -0.04
N VAL A 110 -6.56 19.61 1.24
CA VAL A 110 -6.04 18.53 2.10
C VAL A 110 -7.12 17.49 2.39
N ALA A 111 -8.35 17.90 2.66
CA ALA A 111 -9.47 16.99 2.90
C ALA A 111 -9.80 16.16 1.65
N GLU A 112 -9.82 16.79 0.47
CA GLU A 112 -10.03 16.09 -0.80
C GLU A 112 -8.91 15.09 -1.10
N LEU A 113 -7.64 15.46 -0.84
CA LEU A 113 -6.51 14.55 -0.98
C LEU A 113 -6.60 13.34 -0.03
N LEU A 114 -7.04 13.57 1.21
CA LEU A 114 -7.27 12.49 2.17
C LEU A 114 -8.37 11.54 1.70
N GLU A 115 -9.49 12.06 1.20
CA GLU A 115 -10.59 11.25 0.68
C GLU A 115 -10.16 10.40 -0.52
N LYS A 116 -9.43 10.99 -1.48
CA LYS A 116 -8.84 10.25 -2.62
C LYS A 116 -7.86 9.17 -2.16
N SER A 117 -7.06 9.47 -1.14
CA SER A 117 -6.11 8.51 -0.57
C SER A 117 -6.83 7.33 0.11
N MET A 118 -8.00 7.56 0.71
CA MET A 118 -8.82 6.49 1.29
C MET A 118 -9.31 5.50 0.23
N THR A 119 -9.61 5.95 -0.99
CA THR A 119 -9.94 5.05 -2.11
C THR A 119 -8.84 4.00 -2.32
N LEU A 120 -7.58 4.42 -2.33
CA LEU A 120 -6.44 3.50 -2.42
C LEU A 120 -6.44 2.51 -1.26
N PHE A 121 -6.58 2.98 -0.03
CA PHE A 121 -6.46 2.10 1.14
C PHE A 121 -7.63 1.13 1.30
N VAL A 122 -8.82 1.47 0.84
CA VAL A 122 -10.01 0.63 1.00
C VAL A 122 -10.13 -0.38 -0.15
N HIS A 123 -9.90 0.04 -1.39
CA HIS A 123 -10.29 -0.74 -2.56
C HIS A 123 -9.14 -1.42 -3.30
N THR A 124 -7.88 -1.22 -2.88
CA THR A 124 -6.75 -1.86 -3.57
C THR A 124 -6.87 -3.39 -3.55
N ALA A 125 -7.20 -3.99 -2.40
CA ALA A 125 -7.42 -5.44 -2.32
C ALA A 125 -8.57 -5.88 -3.25
N ASP A 126 -9.71 -5.17 -3.26
CA ASP A 126 -10.87 -5.50 -4.10
C ASP A 126 -10.54 -5.48 -5.60
N VAL A 127 -9.79 -4.48 -6.05
CA VAL A 127 -9.40 -4.34 -7.47
C VAL A 127 -8.45 -5.45 -7.89
N PHE A 128 -7.51 -5.83 -7.02
CA PHE A 128 -6.53 -6.87 -7.33
C PHE A 128 -7.01 -8.30 -7.02
N ALA A 129 -8.16 -8.45 -6.33
CA ALA A 129 -8.78 -9.73 -5.99
C ALA A 129 -8.95 -10.63 -7.21
N LYS A 130 -9.40 -10.09 -8.35
CA LYS A 130 -9.57 -10.86 -9.59
C LYS A 130 -8.30 -11.58 -10.07
N TYR A 131 -7.11 -11.09 -9.70
CA TYR A 131 -5.83 -11.73 -10.05
C TYR A 131 -5.34 -12.69 -8.98
N THR A 132 -5.54 -12.34 -7.72
CA THR A 132 -5.11 -13.17 -6.59
C THR A 132 -6.04 -14.36 -6.37
N ASP A 133 -7.34 -14.19 -6.58
CA ASP A 133 -8.34 -15.26 -6.52
C ASP A 133 -8.05 -16.30 -7.60
N TYR A 134 -7.68 -15.85 -8.81
CA TYR A 134 -7.27 -16.74 -9.89
C TYR A 134 -5.96 -17.47 -9.56
N ALA A 135 -5.01 -16.82 -8.89
CA ALA A 135 -3.81 -17.50 -8.39
C ALA A 135 -4.16 -18.57 -7.33
N ASP A 136 -5.09 -18.26 -6.41
CA ASP A 136 -5.56 -19.19 -5.38
C ASP A 136 -6.29 -20.40 -5.98
N GLU A 137 -7.09 -20.21 -7.04
CA GLU A 137 -7.73 -21.29 -7.79
C GLU A 137 -6.69 -22.23 -8.42
N ILE A 138 -5.63 -21.68 -9.00
CA ILE A 138 -4.53 -22.47 -9.57
C ILE A 138 -3.84 -23.29 -8.48
N GLU A 139 -3.55 -22.70 -7.32
CA GLU A 139 -2.95 -23.44 -6.19
C GLU A 139 -3.85 -24.57 -5.70
N SER A 140 -5.14 -24.28 -5.46
CA SER A 140 -6.10 -25.28 -4.99
C SER A 140 -6.20 -26.46 -5.96
N TYR A 141 -6.19 -26.20 -7.27
CA TYR A 141 -6.21 -27.25 -8.28
C TYR A 141 -4.95 -28.15 -8.21
N TYR A 142 -3.76 -27.55 -8.07
CA TYR A 142 -2.53 -28.32 -7.92
C TYR A 142 -2.48 -29.13 -6.61
N GLU A 143 -2.97 -28.56 -5.50
CA GLU A 143 -3.06 -29.27 -4.22
C GLU A 143 -3.98 -30.49 -4.29
N GLU A 144 -5.15 -30.36 -4.93
CA GLU A 144 -6.08 -31.47 -5.14
C GLU A 144 -5.44 -32.58 -5.99
N LEU A 145 -4.81 -32.24 -7.12
CA LEU A 145 -4.11 -33.21 -7.97
C LEU A 145 -3.01 -33.97 -7.22
N MET A 146 -2.21 -33.26 -6.43
CA MET A 146 -1.14 -33.90 -5.64
C MET A 146 -1.74 -34.84 -4.59
N ARG A 147 -2.82 -34.44 -3.93
CA ARG A 147 -3.51 -35.26 -2.93
C ARG A 147 -4.07 -36.54 -3.54
N GLU A 148 -4.72 -36.47 -4.69
CA GLU A 148 -5.23 -37.65 -5.41
C GLU A 148 -4.10 -38.62 -5.79
N GLN A 149 -2.96 -38.11 -6.25
CA GLN A 149 -1.79 -38.93 -6.57
C GLN A 149 -1.18 -39.62 -5.33
N TYR A 150 -1.16 -38.93 -4.19
CA TYR A 150 -0.70 -39.54 -2.94
C TYR A 150 -1.66 -40.63 -2.47
N GLU A 151 -2.97 -40.38 -2.48
CA GLU A 151 -4.00 -41.35 -2.07
C GLU A 151 -4.01 -42.60 -2.97
N GLN A 152 -3.73 -42.47 -4.27
CA GLN A 152 -3.60 -43.60 -5.19
C GLN A 152 -2.30 -44.43 -5.02
N ASN A 153 -1.25 -43.84 -4.45
CA ASN A 153 0.06 -44.48 -4.30
C ASN A 153 0.32 -45.06 -2.90
N ILE A 154 -0.69 -45.08 -2.00
CA ILE A 154 -0.56 -45.74 -0.69
C ILE A 154 -0.67 -47.26 -0.89
N PRO A 155 0.39 -48.05 -0.64
CA PRO A 155 0.28 -49.50 -0.65
C PRO A 155 -0.56 -49.93 0.56
N TYR A 156 -1.57 -50.78 0.34
CA TYR A 156 -2.34 -51.46 1.39
C TYR A 156 -1.46 -52.30 2.32
#